data_AF-A0A1F4W1Z3-F1
#
_entry.id   AF-A0A1F4W1Z3-F1
#
_cell.length_a   1.000
_cell.length_b   1.000
_cell.length_c   1.000
_cell.angle_alpha   90.00
_cell.angle_beta   90.00
_cell.angle_gamma   90.00
#
_symmetry.space_group_name_H-M   'P 1'
#
loop_
_entity.id
_entity.type
_entity.pdbx_description
1 polymer ?
#
loop_
_entity_poly.entity_id
_entity_poly.type
_entity_poly.pdbx_seq_one_letter_code
_entity_poly.pdbx_strand_id
1 'polypeptide(L)'
;MRLKNRQGMGLIEVLGALTLSVIALTALVSMVIYALRSSLQSQLLMEGTELVSRQLELVRINRDQSTWDAFKADMGGCDSATSKCIITCANILSDPCTVSAPANLPEQNGITVSFMASDAETAGSIEPATEVVRITSTATWNAGKTKSTSVTTDFSNWQGF
;
A
#
# COMPACT_ATOMS: atom_id res chain seq x y z
N MET A 1 18.99 -10.15 -75.77
CA MET A 1 17.98 -10.05 -74.69
C MET A 1 18.49 -10.86 -73.50
N ARG A 2 19.16 -10.23 -72.52
CA ARG A 2 19.77 -10.95 -71.38
C ARG A 2 18.79 -10.97 -70.21
N LEU A 3 18.07 -12.06 -70.05
CA LEU A 3 17.47 -12.44 -68.79
C LEU A 3 18.60 -12.96 -67.91
N LYS A 4 19.09 -12.19 -66.93
CA LYS A 4 20.06 -12.73 -65.97
C LYS A 4 19.86 -12.19 -64.55
N ASN A 5 19.46 -13.13 -63.71
CA ASN A 5 19.64 -13.21 -62.26
C ASN A 5 18.65 -12.45 -61.35
N ARG A 6 17.46 -13.04 -61.16
CA ARG A 6 16.51 -12.71 -60.07
C ARG A 6 16.52 -13.70 -58.89
N GLN A 7 17.38 -14.73 -58.91
CA GLN A 7 17.33 -15.83 -57.92
C GLN A 7 17.88 -15.47 -56.52
N GLY A 8 18.54 -14.32 -56.33
CA GLY A 8 18.99 -13.85 -55.01
C GLY A 8 18.08 -12.81 -54.33
N MET A 9 17.16 -12.20 -55.08
CA MET A 9 16.34 -11.08 -54.60
C MET A 9 15.16 -11.55 -53.72
N GLY A 10 14.64 -12.75 -53.98
CA GLY A 10 13.59 -13.33 -53.12
C GLY A 10 14.09 -13.78 -51.75
N LEU A 11 15.33 -14.27 -51.65
CA LEU A 11 15.92 -14.69 -50.37
C LEU A 11 16.12 -13.49 -49.43
N ILE A 12 16.61 -12.36 -49.96
CA ILE A 12 16.86 -11.16 -49.14
C ILE A 12 15.57 -10.46 -48.71
N GLU A 13 14.52 -10.51 -49.53
CA GLU A 13 13.19 -9.99 -49.20
C GLU A 13 12.56 -10.81 -48.07
N VAL A 14 12.64 -12.13 -48.12
CA VAL A 14 12.16 -13.01 -47.03
C VAL A 14 12.96 -12.80 -45.75
N LEU A 15 14.29 -12.63 -45.83
CA LEU A 15 15.12 -12.34 -44.67
C LEU A 15 14.77 -10.98 -44.04
N GLY A 16 14.55 -9.95 -44.87
CA GLY A 16 14.10 -8.63 -44.42
C GLY A 16 12.71 -8.66 -43.79
N ALA A 17 11.77 -9.40 -44.38
CA ALA A 17 10.44 -9.59 -43.80
C ALA A 17 10.50 -10.33 -42.46
N LEU A 18 11.37 -11.34 -42.35
CA LEU A 18 11.55 -12.11 -41.13
C LEU A 18 12.16 -11.25 -40.01
N THR A 19 13.18 -10.45 -40.28
CA THR A 19 13.75 -9.56 -39.24
C THR A 19 12.76 -8.49 -38.79
N LEU A 20 12.02 -7.88 -39.71
CA LEU A 20 10.97 -6.93 -39.37
C LEU A 20 9.88 -7.57 -38.51
N SER A 21 9.47 -8.81 -38.81
CA SER A 21 8.48 -9.54 -38.02
C SER A 21 8.96 -9.83 -36.60
N VAL A 22 10.22 -10.23 -36.42
CA VAL A 22 10.81 -10.50 -35.10
C VAL A 22 10.90 -9.23 -34.26
N ILE A 23 11.26 -8.09 -34.87
CA ILE A 23 11.28 -6.79 -34.18
C ILE A 23 9.86 -6.39 -33.74
N ALA A 24 8.88 -6.54 -34.61
CA ALA A 24 7.48 -6.24 -34.28
C ALA A 24 6.97 -7.13 -33.13
N LEU A 25 7.27 -8.43 -33.17
CA LEU A 25 6.88 -9.37 -32.11
C LEU A 25 7.55 -9.04 -30.78
N THR A 26 8.85 -8.73 -30.76
CA THR A 26 9.55 -8.36 -29.52
C THR A 26 9.04 -7.04 -28.94
N ALA A 27 8.69 -6.07 -29.78
CA ALA A 27 8.07 -4.81 -29.36
C ALA A 27 6.70 -5.06 -28.71
N LEU A 28 5.84 -5.87 -29.33
CA LEU A 28 4.53 -6.22 -28.79
C LEU A 28 4.64 -6.97 -27.46
N VAL A 29 5.52 -7.98 -27.37
CA VAL A 29 5.74 -8.73 -26.14
C VAL A 29 6.26 -7.81 -25.03
N SER A 30 7.21 -6.94 -25.33
CA SER A 30 7.75 -5.98 -24.36
C SER A 30 6.69 -5.01 -23.85
N MET A 31 5.83 -4.52 -24.74
CA MET A 31 4.72 -3.64 -24.40
C MET A 31 3.69 -4.36 -23.52
N VAL A 32 3.34 -5.61 -23.82
CA VAL A 32 2.41 -6.41 -23.02
C VAL A 32 2.95 -6.63 -21.61
N ILE A 33 4.22 -7.01 -21.47
CA ILE A 33 4.86 -7.20 -20.17
C ILE A 33 4.88 -5.89 -19.37
N TYR A 34 5.19 -4.77 -20.04
CA TYR A 34 5.19 -3.46 -19.41
C TYR A 34 3.79 -3.06 -18.93
N ALA A 35 2.77 -3.25 -19.77
CA ALA A 35 1.38 -2.97 -19.43
C ALA A 35 0.90 -3.81 -18.24
N LEU A 36 1.24 -5.11 -18.20
CA LEU A 36 0.91 -6.00 -17.08
C LEU A 36 1.55 -5.53 -15.78
N ARG A 37 2.85 -5.19 -15.80
CA ARG A 37 3.55 -4.65 -14.61
C ARG A 37 2.93 -3.35 -14.12
N SER A 38 2.58 -2.46 -15.03
CA SER A 38 1.92 -1.19 -14.69
C SER A 38 0.55 -1.45 -14.04
N SER A 39 -0.25 -2.35 -14.64
CA SER A 39 -1.57 -2.71 -14.14
C SER A 39 -1.51 -3.30 -12.73
N LEU A 40 -0.59 -4.25 -12.47
CA LEU A 40 -0.42 -4.83 -11.14
C LEU A 40 0.02 -3.78 -10.11
N GLN A 41 0.89 -2.84 -10.50
CA GLN A 41 1.29 -1.76 -9.59
C GLN A 41 0.12 -0.85 -9.21
N SER A 42 -0.75 -0.52 -10.16
CA SER A 42 -1.97 0.26 -9.88
C SER A 42 -2.94 -0.51 -8.98
N GLN A 43 -3.12 -1.81 -9.20
CA GLN A 43 -3.97 -2.66 -8.36
C GLN A 43 -3.47 -2.70 -6.91
N LEU A 44 -2.19 -3.00 -6.70
CA LEU A 44 -1.59 -3.05 -5.36
C LEU A 44 -1.64 -1.70 -4.64
N LEU A 45 -1.49 -0.60 -5.38
CA LEU A 45 -1.64 0.74 -4.82
C LEU A 45 -3.07 0.98 -4.34
N MET A 46 -4.07 0.66 -5.18
CA MET A 46 -5.48 0.83 -4.83
C MET A 46 -5.87 -0.03 -3.63
N GLU A 47 -5.52 -1.32 -3.65
CA GLU A 47 -5.77 -2.24 -2.54
C GLU A 47 -5.07 -1.76 -1.25
N GLY A 48 -3.81 -1.33 -1.35
CA GLY A 48 -3.08 -0.77 -0.21
C GLY A 48 -3.75 0.47 0.38
N THR A 49 -4.27 1.38 -0.46
CA THR A 49 -5.01 2.55 0.03
C THR A 49 -6.34 2.19 0.68
N GLU A 50 -7.04 1.18 0.16
CA GLU A 50 -8.29 0.68 0.74
C GLU A 50 -8.04 0.09 2.12
N LEU A 51 -7.02 -0.76 2.26
CA LEU A 51 -6.68 -1.38 3.53
C LEU A 51 -6.20 -0.36 4.58
N VAL A 52 -5.41 0.64 4.16
CA VAL A 52 -5.00 1.77 5.02
C VAL A 52 -6.21 2.55 5.51
N SER A 53 -7.15 2.86 4.62
CA SER A 53 -8.38 3.59 4.97
C SER A 53 -9.25 2.77 5.93
N ARG A 54 -9.37 1.46 5.69
CA ARG A 54 -10.07 0.55 6.60
C ARG A 54 -9.44 0.54 7.98
N GLN A 55 -8.12 0.49 8.08
CA GLN A 55 -7.42 0.55 9.36
C GLN A 55 -7.66 1.86 10.10
N LEU A 56 -7.65 3.01 9.40
CA LEU A 56 -8.00 4.30 10.01
C LEU A 56 -9.43 4.34 10.53
N GLU A 57 -10.38 3.73 9.81
CA GLU A 57 -11.76 3.65 10.27
C GLU A 57 -11.89 2.76 11.52
N LEU A 58 -11.13 1.66 11.61
CA LEU A 58 -11.10 0.85 12.83
C LEU A 58 -10.51 1.63 14.02
N VAL A 59 -9.47 2.44 13.80
CA VAL A 59 -8.91 3.32 14.83
C VAL A 59 -9.94 4.36 15.27
N ARG A 60 -10.71 4.92 14.33
CA ARG A 60 -11.82 5.83 14.63
C ARG A 60 -12.90 5.15 15.47
N ILE A 61 -13.30 3.94 15.10
CA ILE A 61 -14.28 3.16 15.86
C ILE A 61 -13.78 2.91 17.29
N ASN A 62 -12.50 2.54 17.45
CA ASN A 62 -11.92 2.34 18.77
C ASN A 62 -11.94 3.60 19.62
N ARG A 63 -11.61 4.76 19.03
CA ARG A 63 -11.74 6.06 19.69
C ARG A 63 -13.17 6.33 20.12
N ASP A 64 -14.15 6.02 19.28
CA ASP A 64 -15.56 6.32 19.54
C ASP A 64 -16.20 5.37 20.56
N GLN A 65 -15.65 4.16 20.73
CA GLN A 65 -16.10 3.16 21.71
C GLN A 65 -15.41 3.27 23.08
N SER A 66 -14.29 3.98 23.17
CA SER A 66 -13.48 4.11 24.39
C SER A 66 -13.48 5.55 24.92
N THR A 67 -13.10 5.72 26.18
CA THR A 67 -12.83 7.07 26.72
C THR A 67 -11.55 7.62 26.11
N TRP A 68 -11.42 8.94 26.05
CA TRP A 68 -10.23 9.58 25.47
C TRP A 68 -8.91 9.10 26.12
N ASP A 69 -8.91 8.92 27.44
CA ASP A 69 -7.70 8.45 28.15
C ASP A 69 -7.39 6.98 27.87
N ALA A 70 -8.39 6.13 27.70
CA ALA A 70 -8.20 4.73 27.30
C ALA A 70 -7.67 4.65 25.86
N PHE A 71 -8.24 5.45 24.95
CA PHE A 71 -7.77 5.56 23.58
C PHE A 71 -6.29 5.98 23.51
N LYS A 72 -5.89 7.02 24.26
CA LYS A 72 -4.49 7.45 24.33
C LYS A 72 -3.57 6.36 24.88
N ALA A 73 -4.00 5.65 25.92
CA ALA A 73 -3.23 4.55 26.51
C ALA A 73 -3.00 3.42 25.49
N ASP A 74 -4.04 3.04 24.74
CA ASP A 74 -3.94 2.02 23.69
C ASP A 74 -3.01 2.46 22.55
N MET A 75 -3.10 3.73 22.13
CA MET A 75 -2.25 4.27 21.07
C MET A 75 -0.81 4.51 21.54
N GLY A 76 -0.57 4.74 22.83
CA GLY A 76 0.76 4.98 23.39
C GLY A 76 1.74 3.81 23.21
N GLY A 77 1.22 2.58 23.06
CA GLY A 77 2.03 1.40 22.70
C GLY A 77 2.49 1.36 21.25
N CYS A 78 2.00 2.28 20.41
CA CYS A 78 2.13 2.28 18.96
C CYS A 78 2.96 3.46 18.43
N ASP A 79 3.98 3.85 19.17
CA ASP A 79 4.76 5.06 18.89
C ASP A 79 5.49 5.01 17.53
N SER A 80 5.49 6.16 16.88
CA SER A 80 6.26 6.58 15.70
C SER A 80 7.75 6.16 15.68
N ALA A 81 8.38 5.93 16.83
CA ALA A 81 9.80 5.62 16.91
C ALA A 81 10.12 4.11 16.88
N THR A 82 9.22 3.23 17.34
CA THR A 82 9.63 1.85 17.69
C THR A 82 8.59 0.77 17.42
N SER A 83 7.29 1.11 17.35
CA SER A 83 6.23 0.11 17.36
C SER A 83 5.19 0.36 16.27
N LYS A 84 5.17 -0.53 15.29
CA LYS A 84 4.08 -0.63 14.33
C LYS A 84 2.94 -1.43 14.94
N CYS A 85 1.72 -0.93 14.85
CA CYS A 85 0.55 -1.59 15.39
C CYS A 85 -0.48 -1.94 14.32
N ILE A 86 -1.40 -2.81 14.71
CA ILE A 86 -2.64 -3.06 13.99
C ILE A 86 -3.81 -3.04 14.96
N ILE A 87 -4.96 -2.63 14.46
CA ILE A 87 -6.21 -2.74 15.18
C ILE A 87 -7.10 -3.80 14.54
N THR A 88 -7.66 -4.66 15.39
CA THR A 88 -8.56 -5.73 14.97
C THR A 88 -9.76 -5.77 15.90
N CYS A 89 -10.95 -5.93 15.31
CA CYS A 89 -12.20 -6.04 16.05
C CYS A 89 -12.89 -7.33 15.60
N ALA A 90 -13.27 -8.18 16.56
CA ALA A 90 -13.95 -9.44 16.25
C ALA A 90 -15.34 -9.18 15.65
N ASN A 91 -16.09 -8.24 16.25
CA ASN A 91 -17.31 -7.68 15.69
C ASN A 91 -17.33 -6.16 15.89
N ILE A 92 -17.37 -5.40 14.79
CA ILE A 92 -17.30 -3.93 14.79
C ILE A 92 -18.43 -3.28 15.63
N LEU A 93 -19.58 -3.96 15.76
CA LEU A 93 -20.77 -3.42 16.39
C LEU A 93 -20.92 -3.76 17.89
N SER A 94 -20.22 -4.77 18.39
CA SER A 94 -20.48 -5.33 19.72
C SER A 94 -19.24 -5.57 20.56
N ASP A 95 -18.08 -5.75 19.92
CA ASP A 95 -16.86 -6.17 20.61
C ASP A 95 -15.85 -5.03 20.60
N PRO A 96 -15.15 -4.80 21.73
CA PRO A 96 -14.10 -3.78 21.78
C PRO A 96 -12.99 -4.14 20.79
N CYS A 97 -12.58 -3.15 20.01
CA CYS A 97 -11.42 -3.27 19.15
C CYS A 97 -10.15 -3.45 20.00
N THR A 98 -9.24 -4.31 19.55
CA THR A 98 -7.98 -4.57 20.22
C THR A 98 -6.82 -4.06 19.39
N VAL A 99 -5.93 -3.34 20.05
CA VAL A 99 -4.66 -2.88 19.46
C VAL A 99 -3.59 -3.91 19.76
N SER A 100 -2.92 -4.40 18.71
CA SER A 100 -1.84 -5.37 18.82
C SER A 100 -0.54 -4.81 18.25
N ALA A 101 0.54 -5.00 19.01
CA ALA A 101 1.92 -4.77 18.57
C ALA A 101 2.38 -5.85 17.56
N PRO A 102 3.50 -5.67 16.84
CA PRO A 102 3.69 -6.15 15.46
C PRO A 102 4.02 -7.64 15.31
N ALA A 103 3.74 -8.48 16.31
CA ALA A 103 4.13 -9.89 16.27
C ALA A 103 3.61 -10.62 15.01
N ASN A 104 2.47 -10.19 14.44
CA ASN A 104 1.95 -10.66 13.15
C ASN A 104 1.17 -9.54 12.44
N LEU A 105 1.85 -8.66 11.69
CA LEU A 105 1.13 -7.76 10.79
C LEU A 105 0.47 -8.61 9.69
N PRO A 106 -0.85 -8.53 9.50
CA PRO A 106 -1.52 -9.32 8.47
C PRO A 106 -1.01 -8.89 7.10
N GLU A 107 -0.68 -9.89 6.31
CA GLU A 107 -0.35 -9.75 4.91
C GLU A 107 -1.58 -10.16 4.10
N GLN A 108 -2.11 -9.22 3.31
CA GLN A 108 -3.18 -9.49 2.36
C GLN A 108 -2.64 -9.23 0.96
N ASN A 109 -2.60 -10.27 0.12
CA ASN A 109 -2.09 -10.19 -1.26
C ASN A 109 -0.67 -9.58 -1.40
N GLY A 110 0.24 -9.85 -0.45
CA GLY A 110 1.59 -9.28 -0.48
C GLY A 110 1.68 -7.84 0.05
N ILE A 111 0.59 -7.32 0.62
CA ILE A 111 0.50 -6.00 1.23
C ILE A 111 0.45 -6.17 2.75
N THR A 112 1.42 -5.58 3.44
CA THR A 112 1.44 -5.48 4.90
C THR A 112 0.93 -4.12 5.32
N VAL A 113 0.00 -4.07 6.27
CA VAL A 113 -0.57 -2.81 6.77
C VAL A 113 -0.30 -2.66 8.25
N SER A 114 0.09 -1.45 8.64
CA SER A 114 0.33 -1.08 10.03
C SER A 114 0.06 0.39 10.24
N PHE A 115 -0.32 0.78 11.45
CA PHE A 115 -0.35 2.19 11.84
C PHE A 115 0.67 2.49 12.93
N MET A 116 1.00 3.77 13.02
CA MET A 116 1.84 4.36 14.06
C MET A 116 1.10 5.57 14.60
N ALA A 117 1.26 5.84 15.88
CA ALA A 117 0.60 6.90 16.59
C ALA A 117 1.65 7.85 17.16
N SER A 118 1.39 9.14 17.11
CA SER A 118 2.25 10.17 17.71
C SER A 118 1.40 11.32 18.23
N ASP A 119 1.98 12.14 19.07
CA ASP A 119 1.44 13.45 19.37
C ASP A 119 1.46 14.33 18.10
N ALA A 120 0.36 15.04 17.82
CA ALA A 120 0.25 15.85 16.61
C ALA A 120 1.08 17.14 16.64
N GLU A 121 1.37 17.66 17.84
CA GLU A 121 2.08 18.92 18.08
C GLU A 121 3.58 18.70 18.22
N THR A 122 3.98 17.70 19.02
CA THR A 122 5.39 17.42 19.29
C THR A 122 5.99 16.38 18.33
N ALA A 123 5.16 15.66 17.58
CA ALA A 123 5.55 14.53 16.73
C ALA A 123 6.29 13.42 17.50
N GLY A 124 6.13 13.38 18.83
CA GLY A 124 6.73 12.39 19.73
C GLY A 124 5.73 11.37 20.26
N SER A 125 6.12 10.67 21.31
CA SER A 125 5.28 9.71 22.03
C SER A 125 4.01 10.39 22.57
N ILE A 126 2.93 9.63 22.68
CA ILE A 126 1.66 10.13 23.23
C ILE A 126 1.81 10.25 24.75
N GLU A 127 1.64 11.47 25.26
CA GLU A 127 1.67 11.77 26.68
C GLU A 127 0.25 11.91 27.25
N PRO A 128 0.06 11.83 28.58
CA PRO A 128 -1.24 12.06 29.19
C PRO A 128 -1.86 13.41 28.84
N ALA A 129 -1.03 14.43 28.61
CA ALA A 129 -1.44 15.78 28.22
C ALA A 129 -1.77 15.93 26.72
N THR A 130 -1.51 14.92 25.89
CA THR A 130 -1.79 14.97 24.46
C THR A 130 -3.30 15.16 24.21
N GLU A 131 -3.67 16.26 23.55
CA GLU A 131 -5.06 16.56 23.18
C GLU A 131 -5.41 16.04 21.77
N VAL A 132 -4.40 15.91 20.91
CA VAL A 132 -4.54 15.48 19.52
C VAL A 132 -3.54 14.38 19.21
N VAL A 133 -4.06 13.20 18.86
CA VAL A 133 -3.28 12.03 18.47
C VAL A 133 -3.25 11.94 16.95
N ARG A 134 -2.05 11.98 16.37
CA ARG A 134 -1.80 11.74 14.95
C ARG A 134 -1.60 10.26 14.70
N ILE A 135 -2.39 9.71 13.78
CA ILE A 135 -2.26 8.32 13.35
C ILE A 135 -1.79 8.30 11.91
N THR A 136 -0.66 7.66 11.66
CA THR A 136 -0.14 7.39 10.32
C THR A 136 -0.28 5.92 10.02
N SER A 137 -1.26 5.57 9.19
CA SER A 137 -1.47 4.23 8.68
C SER A 137 -0.71 4.04 7.37
N THR A 138 0.07 2.97 7.26
CA THR A 138 0.97 2.70 6.15
C THR A 138 0.74 1.28 5.61
N ALA A 139 0.56 1.17 4.30
CA ALA A 139 0.62 -0.10 3.58
C ALA A 139 1.96 -0.20 2.85
N THR A 140 2.60 -1.36 2.92
CA THR A 140 3.87 -1.68 2.27
C THR A 140 3.74 -2.95 1.44
N TRP A 141 4.28 -2.94 0.22
CA TRP A 141 4.30 -4.12 -0.66
C TRP A 141 5.60 -4.17 -1.47
N ASN A 142 5.90 -5.35 -2.03
CA ASN A 142 7.09 -5.54 -2.86
C ASN A 142 6.72 -5.62 -4.36
N ALA A 143 7.26 -4.71 -5.16
CA ALA A 143 7.14 -4.72 -6.62
C ALA A 143 8.52 -4.61 -7.29
N GLY A 144 9.47 -5.45 -6.84
CA GLY A 144 10.90 -5.40 -7.20
C GLY A 144 11.71 -4.40 -6.36
N LYS A 145 11.03 -3.40 -5.79
CA LYS A 145 11.48 -2.58 -4.66
C LYS A 145 10.32 -2.47 -3.67
N THR A 146 10.63 -2.28 -2.39
CA THR A 146 9.60 -1.98 -1.39
C THR A 146 8.96 -0.64 -1.73
N LYS A 147 7.65 -0.66 -1.96
CA LYS A 147 6.82 0.52 -2.14
C LYS A 147 5.89 0.66 -0.94
N SER A 148 5.47 1.88 -0.67
CA SER A 148 4.53 2.16 0.41
C SER A 148 3.57 3.28 0.05
N THR A 149 2.41 3.26 0.69
CA THR A 149 1.47 4.37 0.74
C THR A 149 1.09 4.61 2.18
N SER A 150 0.94 5.87 2.57
CA SER A 150 0.60 6.24 3.94
C SER A 150 -0.48 7.31 3.96
N VAL A 151 -1.41 7.17 4.88
CA VAL A 151 -2.44 8.18 5.17
C VAL A 151 -2.31 8.56 6.63
N THR A 152 -2.26 9.87 6.86
CA THR A 152 -2.16 10.45 8.20
C THR A 152 -3.48 11.13 8.54
N THR A 153 -3.97 10.93 9.76
CA THR A 153 -5.19 11.56 10.26
C THR A 153 -5.01 11.92 11.73
N ASP A 154 -5.47 13.11 12.08
CA ASP A 154 -5.39 13.63 13.44
C ASP A 154 -6.74 13.41 14.13
N PHE A 155 -6.71 12.79 15.30
CA PHE A 155 -7.86 12.52 16.15
C PHE A 155 -7.77 13.40 17.39
N SER A 156 -8.88 14.02 17.79
CA SER A 156 -8.99 14.80 19.01
C SER A 156 -10.14 14.30 19.88
N ASN A 157 -10.14 14.74 21.15
CA ASN A 157 -11.26 14.51 22.05
C ASN A 157 -12.48 15.34 21.64
N TRP A 158 -13.39 14.73 20.88
CA TRP A 158 -14.63 15.39 20.46
C TRP A 158 -15.77 15.26 21.48
N GLN A 159 -15.66 14.35 22.45
CA GLN A 159 -16.70 14.08 23.45
C GLN A 159 -16.60 14.97 24.70
N GLY A 160 -15.49 15.71 24.86
CA GLY A 160 -15.21 16.55 26.01
C GLY A 160 -15.54 18.04 25.85
N PHE A 161 -16.24 18.43 24.78
CA PHE A 161 -16.73 19.79 24.54
C PHE A 161 -18.19 19.96 24.93
#